data_AF-A0A6H5HP06-F1
#
_entry.id   AF-A0A6H5HP06-F1
#
_cell.length_a   1.000
_cell.length_b   1.000
_cell.length_c   1.000
_cell.angle_alpha   90.00
_cell.angle_beta   90.00
_cell.angle_gamma   90.00
#
_symmetry.space_group_name_H-M   'P 1'
#
loop_
_entity.id
_entity.type
_entity.pdbx_description
1 polymer ?
#
loop_
_entity_poly.entity_id
_entity_poly.type
_entity_poly.pdbx_seq_one_letter_code
_entity_poly.pdbx_strand_id
1 'polypeptide(L)'
;MALSAGCVSSDNPQTYKEAVEKDGKWREAVDLELSSLIKNNTWEYVVPPPNVPIIDSRWVFTEKMQDDQPVKKARLVARGYQQPVDDGENCYSPVARIVTLRVLLSLAVQHDWHLRQWDVKSAFLASQLDSVVYLRPPERLEVPEGKVCRLNKALYGLRQSP
;
A
#
# COMPACT_ATOMS: atom_id res chain seq x y z
N MET A 1 15.36 -26.91 4.55
CA MET A 1 14.41 -26.25 5.48
C MET A 1 14.94 -24.85 5.74
N ALA A 2 14.60 -23.88 4.89
CA ALA A 2 15.11 -22.51 4.99
C ALA A 2 14.01 -21.62 5.56
N LEU A 3 14.11 -21.32 6.86
CA LEU A 3 13.36 -20.25 7.49
C LEU A 3 14.08 -18.94 7.10
N SER A 4 13.58 -18.25 6.08
CA SER A 4 13.97 -16.85 5.86
C SER A 4 13.30 -16.02 6.97
N ALA A 5 13.95 -15.95 8.12
CA ALA A 5 13.68 -14.90 9.09
C ALA A 5 13.92 -13.58 8.35
N GLY A 6 12.82 -12.88 8.01
CA GLY A 6 12.89 -11.51 7.54
C GLY A 6 13.57 -10.70 8.63
N CYS A 7 14.87 -10.44 8.47
CA CYS A 7 15.60 -9.49 9.27
C CYS A 7 14.90 -8.15 9.05
N VAL A 8 14.03 -7.77 9.98
CA VAL A 8 13.62 -6.39 10.12
C VAL A 8 14.87 -5.69 10.61
N SER A 9 15.63 -5.11 9.68
CA SER A 9 16.78 -4.28 10.02
C SER A 9 16.29 -3.20 10.99
N SER A 10 16.80 -3.23 12.23
CA SER A 10 16.42 -2.38 13.36
C SER A 10 16.76 -0.88 13.18
N ASP A 11 17.10 -0.48 11.95
CA ASP A 11 17.67 0.81 11.57
C ASP A 11 16.81 1.57 10.53
N ASN A 12 15.60 1.09 10.24
CA ASN A 12 14.72 1.80 9.30
C ASN A 12 14.17 3.08 9.94
N PRO A 13 14.27 4.24 9.26
CA PRO A 13 13.79 5.50 9.78
C PRO A 13 12.26 5.46 9.95
N GLN A 14 11.75 6.11 10.98
CA GLN A 14 10.31 6.13 11.29
C GLN A 14 9.60 7.35 10.70
N THR A 15 10.36 8.41 10.39
CA THR A 15 9.83 9.66 9.84
C THR A 15 10.54 10.05 8.56
N TYR A 16 9.87 10.83 7.72
CA TYR A 16 10.48 11.34 6.48
C TYR A 16 11.71 12.20 6.75
N LYS A 17 11.66 13.05 7.79
CA LYS A 17 12.79 13.90 8.19
C LYS A 17 14.03 13.08 8.54
N GLU A 18 13.85 12.09 9.42
CA GLU A 18 14.92 11.15 9.81
C GLU A 18 15.45 10.36 8.60
N ALA A 19 14.57 9.95 7.69
CA ALA A 19 14.96 9.21 6.49
C ALA A 19 15.85 10.06 5.57
N VAL A 20 15.47 11.32 5.34
CA VAL A 20 16.24 12.24 4.49
C VAL A 20 17.57 12.64 5.13
N GLU A 21 17.61 12.83 6.45
CA GLU A 21 18.85 13.12 7.18
C GLU A 21 19.82 11.93 7.19
N LYS A 22 19.29 10.70 7.23
CA LYS A 22 20.11 9.49 7.28
C LYS A 22 20.75 9.13 5.93
N ASP A 23 19.99 9.19 4.85
CA ASP A 23 20.51 8.92 3.50
C ASP A 23 19.62 9.53 2.41
N GLY A 24 20.21 10.30 1.49
CA GLY A 24 19.53 10.86 0.32
C GLY A 24 18.82 9.83 -0.56
N LYS A 25 19.25 8.56 -0.56
CA LYS A 25 18.57 7.47 -1.29
C LYS A 25 17.13 7.23 -0.81
N TRP A 26 16.81 7.55 0.44
CA TRP A 26 15.42 7.48 0.93
C TRP A 26 14.54 8.53 0.26
N ARG A 27 15.10 9.70 -0.06
CA ARG A 27 14.42 10.75 -0.80
C ARG A 27 14.06 10.29 -2.21
N GLU A 28 14.99 9.62 -2.89
CA GLU A 28 14.75 9.05 -4.22
C GLU A 28 13.65 7.98 -4.17
N ALA A 29 13.66 7.11 -3.16
CA ALA A 29 12.61 6.10 -2.98
C ALA A 29 11.22 6.73 -2.76
N VAL A 30 11.14 7.84 -2.00
CA VAL A 30 9.90 8.62 -1.81
C VAL A 30 9.43 9.24 -3.11
N ASP A 31 10.34 9.88 -3.85
CA ASP A 31 10.01 10.57 -5.10
C ASP A 31 9.55 9.55 -6.18
N LEU A 32 10.16 8.36 -6.22
CA LEU A 32 9.73 7.25 -7.08
C LEU A 32 8.32 6.74 -6.75
N GLU A 33 8.02 6.51 -5.47
CA GLU A 33 6.69 6.09 -5.03
C GLU A 33 5.64 7.16 -5.36
N LEU A 34 5.94 8.43 -5.04
CA LEU A 34 5.04 9.55 -5.31
C LEU A 34 4.75 9.69 -6.80
N SER A 35 5.79 9.60 -7.65
CA SER A 35 5.63 9.64 -9.10
C SER A 35 4.74 8.52 -9.62
N SER A 36 4.83 7.33 -9.03
CA SER A 36 3.99 6.18 -9.39
C SER A 36 2.54 6.39 -8.98
N LEU A 37 2.29 6.96 -7.80
CA LEU A 37 0.94 7.28 -7.33
C LEU A 37 0.28 8.37 -8.18
N ILE A 38 1.03 9.41 -8.57
CA ILE A 38 0.57 10.47 -9.47
C ILE A 38 0.26 9.91 -10.85
N LYS A 39 1.17 9.13 -11.46
CA LYS A 39 0.94 8.48 -12.77
C LYS A 39 -0.30 7.59 -12.77
N ASN A 40 -0.61 6.98 -11.64
CA ASN A 40 -1.77 6.12 -11.48
C ASN A 40 -3.07 6.89 -11.20
N ASN A 41 -3.06 8.23 -11.17
CA ASN A 41 -4.22 9.06 -10.79
C ASN A 41 -4.84 8.63 -9.45
N THR A 42 -3.99 8.33 -8.47
CA THR A 42 -4.43 7.75 -7.18
C THR A 42 -5.34 8.71 -6.41
N TRP A 43 -5.14 10.03 -6.57
CA TRP A 43 -5.96 11.05 -5.95
C TRP A 43 -6.17 12.26 -6.85
N GLU A 44 -7.14 13.07 -6.47
CA GLU A 44 -7.40 14.40 -7.01
C GLU A 44 -7.40 15.45 -5.88
N TYR A 45 -7.02 16.68 -6.21
CA TYR A 45 -6.95 17.77 -5.24
C TYR A 45 -8.27 18.51 -5.15
N VAL A 46 -8.94 18.41 -4.01
CA VAL A 46 -10.26 19.02 -3.77
C VAL A 46 -10.24 19.89 -2.53
N VAL A 47 -11.15 20.86 -2.48
CA VAL A 47 -11.40 21.61 -1.25
C VAL A 47 -12.01 20.63 -0.23
N PRO A 48 -11.52 20.60 1.03
CA PRO A 48 -12.06 19.71 2.04
C PRO A 48 -13.55 20.01 2.24
N PRO A 49 -14.43 19.01 2.03
CA PRO A 49 -15.84 19.20 2.31
C PRO A 49 -16.06 19.39 3.82
N PRO A 50 -17.06 20.20 4.21
CA PRO A 50 -17.37 20.41 5.62
C PRO A 50 -17.80 19.08 6.26
N ASN A 51 -17.33 18.83 7.48
CA ASN A 51 -17.77 17.73 8.33
C ASN A 51 -17.43 16.30 7.84
N VAL A 52 -16.45 16.15 6.93
CA VAL A 52 -15.99 14.83 6.49
C VAL A 52 -14.65 14.48 7.15
N PRO A 53 -14.46 13.23 7.63
CA PRO A 53 -13.19 12.80 8.20
C PRO A 53 -12.08 12.80 7.15
N ILE A 54 -10.97 13.48 7.48
CA ILE A 54 -9.74 13.45 6.70
C ILE A 54 -8.78 12.49 7.38
N ILE A 55 -8.36 11.46 6.65
CA ILE A 55 -7.46 10.42 7.14
C ILE A 55 -6.00 10.89 7.02
N ASP A 56 -5.20 10.60 8.04
CA ASP A 56 -3.76 10.85 7.99
C ASP A 56 -3.02 9.83 7.14
N SER A 57 -1.90 10.26 6.56
CA SER A 57 -0.96 9.40 5.86
C SER A 57 0.38 9.34 6.59
N ARG A 58 1.13 8.24 6.41
CA ARG A 58 2.49 8.07 6.92
C ARG A 58 3.37 7.40 5.88
N TRP A 59 4.64 7.75 5.90
CA TRP A 59 5.66 7.02 5.15
C TRP A 59 6.11 5.79 5.94
N VAL A 60 6.29 4.68 5.24
CA VAL A 60 6.90 3.46 5.77
C VAL A 60 8.15 3.18 4.95
N PHE A 61 9.28 3.13 5.64
CA PHE A 61 10.59 2.90 5.05
C PHE A 61 11.03 1.47 5.33
N THR A 62 11.57 0.81 4.31
CA THR A 62 12.07 -0.57 4.44
C THR A 62 13.27 -0.75 3.54
N GLU A 63 14.38 -1.15 4.12
CA GLU A 63 15.55 -1.61 3.38
C GLU A 63 15.43 -3.12 3.15
N LYS A 64 15.55 -3.56 1.89
CA LYS A 64 15.52 -4.97 1.51
C LYS A 64 16.77 -5.32 0.73
N MET A 65 17.36 -6.46 1.03
CA MET A 65 18.38 -7.05 0.17
C MET A 65 17.71 -7.66 -1.07
N GLN A 66 18.10 -7.20 -2.25
CA GLN A 66 17.66 -7.72 -3.53
C GLN A 66 18.91 -8.00 -4.37
N ASP A 67 19.13 -9.27 -4.73
CA ASP A 67 20.33 -9.73 -5.46
C ASP A 67 21.64 -9.30 -4.77
N ASP A 68 21.72 -9.50 -3.45
CA ASP A 68 22.80 -9.06 -2.55
C ASP A 68 23.08 -7.54 -2.51
N GLN A 69 22.20 -6.73 -3.11
CA GLN A 69 22.27 -5.27 -3.04
C GLN A 69 21.20 -4.70 -2.09
N PRO A 70 21.55 -3.78 -1.18
CA PRO A 70 20.58 -3.10 -0.34
C PRO A 70 19.75 -2.13 -1.17
N VAL A 71 18.45 -2.41 -1.28
CA VAL A 71 17.47 -1.57 -1.97
C VAL A 71 16.53 -0.94 -0.95
N LYS A 72 16.53 0.39 -0.93
CA LYS A 72 15.65 1.20 -0.09
C LYS A 72 14.30 1.39 -0.76
N LYS A 73 13.23 1.10 -0.03
CA LYS A 73 11.85 1.22 -0.51
C LYS A 73 11.05 2.09 0.46
N ALA A 74 10.37 3.09 -0.07
CA ALA A 74 9.42 3.91 0.67
C ALA A 74 8.01 3.61 0.17
N ARG A 75 7.05 3.54 1.08
CA ARG A 75 5.63 3.35 0.76
C ARG A 75 4.79 4.36 1.50
N LEU A 76 3.80 4.90 0.80
CA LEU A 76 2.80 5.74 1.43
C LEU A 76 1.67 4.88 1.97
N VAL A 77 1.33 5.05 3.25
CA VAL A 77 0.31 4.27 3.94
C VAL A 77 -0.70 5.20 4.59
N ALA A 78 -1.99 4.97 4.32
CA ALA A 78 -3.09 5.65 4.97
C ALA A 78 -3.35 5.03 6.34
N ARG A 79 -3.74 5.86 7.31
CA ARG A 79 -4.14 5.41 8.65
C ARG A 79 -5.60 4.97 8.64
N GLY A 80 -5.90 3.84 7.97
CA GLY A 80 -7.28 3.37 7.76
C GLY A 80 -8.08 3.07 9.02
N TYR A 81 -7.46 3.01 10.21
CA TYR A 81 -8.20 2.96 11.48
C TYR A 81 -9.00 4.26 11.77
N GLN A 82 -8.67 5.38 11.12
CA GLN A 82 -9.41 6.64 11.18
C GLN A 82 -10.59 6.69 10.19
N GLN A 83 -10.75 5.66 9.34
CA GLN A 83 -11.85 5.61 8.39
C GLN A 83 -13.17 5.41 9.15
N PRO A 84 -14.23 6.17 8.83
CA PRO A 84 -15.55 5.91 9.39
C PRO A 84 -16.00 4.50 9.01
N VAL A 85 -16.49 3.75 9.99
CA VAL A 85 -17.04 2.41 9.77
C VAL A 85 -18.38 2.59 9.08
N ASP A 86 -18.52 2.04 7.87
CA ASP A 86 -19.83 1.97 7.24
C ASP A 86 -20.49 0.64 7.62
N ASP A 87 -21.79 0.66 7.92
CA ASP A 87 -22.54 -0.48 8.45
C ASP A 87 -22.67 -1.65 7.44
N GLY A 88 -22.22 -1.43 6.19
CA GLY A 88 -22.20 -2.41 5.10
C GLY A 88 -20.82 -2.96 4.72
N GLU A 89 -19.74 -2.63 5.43
CA GLU A 89 -18.40 -3.18 5.13
C GLU A 89 -18.35 -4.69 5.41
N ASN A 90 -18.49 -5.48 4.35
CA ASN A 90 -18.20 -6.90 4.38
C ASN A 90 -16.69 -7.08 4.62
N CYS A 91 -16.30 -7.29 5.87
CA CYS A 91 -14.93 -7.52 6.30
C CYS A 91 -14.41 -8.94 5.93
N TYR A 92 -14.84 -9.46 4.78
CA TYR A 92 -14.40 -10.73 4.23
C TYR A 92 -13.24 -10.47 3.28
N SER A 93 -12.01 -10.67 3.75
CA SER A 93 -10.86 -10.75 2.84
C SER A 93 -11.08 -11.95 1.91
N PRO A 94 -10.93 -11.80 0.57
CA PRO A 94 -11.12 -12.86 -0.41
C PRO A 94 -9.96 -13.87 -0.39
N VAL A 95 -9.58 -14.35 0.79
CA VAL A 95 -8.53 -15.35 0.96
C VAL A 95 -9.11 -16.70 0.60
N ALA A 96 -8.59 -17.30 -0.47
CA ALA A 96 -8.89 -18.68 -0.81
C ALA A 96 -8.57 -19.58 0.39
N ARG A 97 -9.54 -20.39 0.82
CA ARG A 97 -9.30 -21.33 1.92
C ARG A 97 -8.23 -22.33 1.50
N ILE A 98 -7.28 -22.59 2.40
CA ILE A 98 -6.17 -23.53 2.13
C ILE A 98 -6.67 -24.93 1.75
N VAL A 99 -7.83 -25.34 2.27
CA VAL A 99 -8.48 -26.61 1.93
C VAL A 99 -8.87 -26.65 0.45
N THR A 100 -9.50 -25.60 -0.06
CA THR A 100 -9.88 -25.49 -1.48
C THR A 100 -8.65 -25.50 -2.38
N LEU A 101 -7.58 -24.79 -1.99
CA LEU A 101 -6.33 -24.79 -2.74
C LEU A 101 -5.69 -26.19 -2.78
N ARG A 102 -5.66 -26.91 -1.66
CA ARG A 102 -5.14 -28.29 -1.62
C ARG A 102 -5.93 -29.23 -2.51
N VAL A 103 -7.26 -29.16 -2.51
CA VAL A 103 -8.11 -29.97 -3.39
C VAL A 103 -7.81 -29.69 -4.86
N LEU A 104 -7.70 -28.40 -5.25
CA LEU A 104 -7.32 -28.01 -6.61
C LEU A 104 -5.94 -28.55 -7.01
N LEU A 105 -4.95 -28.46 -6.14
CA LEU A 105 -3.61 -29.01 -6.38
C LEU A 105 -3.63 -30.54 -6.51
N SER A 106 -4.39 -31.24 -5.66
CA SER A 106 -4.55 -32.69 -5.75
C SER A 106 -5.18 -33.12 -7.07
N LEU A 107 -6.21 -32.41 -7.53
CA LEU A 107 -6.83 -32.65 -8.84
C LEU A 107 -5.85 -32.36 -9.99
N ALA A 108 -5.09 -31.27 -9.90
CA ALA A 108 -4.09 -30.93 -10.91
C ALA A 108 -3.03 -32.02 -11.04
N VAL A 109 -2.56 -32.59 -9.93
CA VAL A 109 -1.61 -33.73 -9.95
C VAL A 109 -2.28 -34.99 -10.50
N GLN A 110 -3.53 -35.28 -10.12
CA GLN A 110 -4.25 -36.46 -10.58
C GLN A 110 -4.50 -36.45 -12.11
N HIS A 111 -4.73 -35.27 -12.68
CA HIS A 111 -5.04 -35.09 -14.10
C HIS A 111 -3.85 -34.58 -14.93
N ASP A 112 -2.65 -34.52 -14.35
CA ASP A 112 -1.42 -34.03 -14.99
C ASP A 112 -1.58 -32.61 -15.59
N TRP A 113 -2.24 -31.72 -14.85
CA TRP A 113 -2.45 -30.34 -15.27
C TRP A 113 -1.24 -29.46 -14.97
N HIS A 114 -0.82 -28.68 -15.97
CA HIS A 114 0.20 -27.65 -15.79
C HIS A 114 -0.35 -26.45 -15.02
N LEU A 115 0.27 -26.16 -13.87
CA LEU A 115 -0.04 -24.99 -13.04
C LEU A 115 0.87 -23.81 -13.40
N ARG A 116 0.29 -22.61 -13.54
CA ARG A 116 1.03 -21.35 -13.68
C ARG A 116 0.51 -20.33 -12.67
N GLN A 117 1.43 -19.72 -11.93
CA GLN A 117 1.12 -18.68 -10.96
C GLN A 117 1.46 -17.30 -11.55
N TRP A 118 0.54 -16.35 -11.36
CA TRP A 118 0.75 -14.94 -11.71
C TRP A 118 0.73 -14.11 -10.43
N ASP A 119 1.77 -13.32 -10.22
CA ASP A 119 1.81 -12.30 -9.16
C ASP A 119 1.50 -10.93 -9.77
N VAL A 120 0.40 -10.33 -9.35
CA VAL A 120 -0.03 -9.02 -9.86
C VAL A 120 0.60 -7.94 -9.00
N LYS A 121 1.59 -7.24 -9.56
CA LYS A 121 2.13 -6.03 -8.94
C LYS A 121 1.03 -4.98 -8.82
N SER A 122 0.87 -4.42 -7.64
CA SER A 122 -0.05 -3.32 -7.37
C SER A 122 -1.54 -3.65 -7.56
N ALA A 123 -1.97 -4.88 -7.23
CA ALA A 123 -3.39 -5.27 -7.27
C ALA A 123 -4.32 -4.31 -6.50
N PHE A 124 -3.82 -3.69 -5.44
CA PHE A 124 -4.50 -2.64 -4.65
C PHE A 124 -4.88 -1.39 -5.44
N LEU A 125 -4.02 -0.96 -6.37
CA LEU A 125 -4.27 0.25 -7.15
C LEU A 125 -5.29 0.03 -8.28
N ALA A 126 -5.72 -1.21 -8.49
CA ALA A 126 -6.73 -1.57 -9.48
C ALA A 126 -8.15 -1.67 -8.88
N SER A 127 -8.29 -1.77 -7.56
CA SER A 127 -9.61 -1.80 -6.92
C SER A 127 -10.22 -0.41 -6.85
N GLN A 128 -11.47 -0.30 -7.28
CA GLN A 128 -12.28 0.90 -7.05
C GLN A 128 -12.62 1.00 -5.57
N LEU A 129 -12.61 2.22 -5.03
CA LEU A 129 -13.03 2.48 -3.66
C LEU A 129 -14.56 2.55 -3.61
N ASP A 130 -15.18 1.77 -2.74
CA ASP A 130 -16.63 1.81 -2.51
C ASP A 130 -17.05 3.09 -1.77
N SER A 131 -16.13 3.69 -0.99
CA SER A 131 -16.37 4.91 -0.22
C SER A 131 -15.41 6.05 -0.62
N VAL A 132 -15.90 7.29 -0.54
CA VAL A 132 -15.06 8.46 -0.79
C VAL A 132 -14.16 8.71 0.43
N VAL A 133 -12.86 8.51 0.24
CA VAL A 133 -11.86 8.73 1.29
C VAL A 133 -11.04 9.99 1.00
N TYR A 134 -10.91 10.86 2.00
CA TYR A 134 -10.07 12.05 1.94
C TYR A 134 -8.80 11.82 2.74
N LEU A 135 -7.67 12.13 2.15
CA LEU A 135 -6.33 11.95 2.72
C LEU A 135 -5.68 13.32 2.94
N ARG A 136 -5.05 13.48 4.10
CA ARG A 136 -4.16 14.59 4.37
C ARG A 136 -2.93 14.48 3.44
N PRO A 137 -2.56 15.55 2.73
CA PRO A 137 -1.37 15.57 1.89
C PRO A 137 -0.14 15.04 2.64
N PRO A 138 0.54 14.01 2.11
CA PRO A 138 1.75 13.51 2.72
C PRO A 138 2.89 14.54 2.64
N GLU A 139 3.81 14.44 3.58
CA GLU A 139 5.06 15.21 3.52
C GLU A 139 5.75 14.97 2.17
N ARG A 140 6.27 16.05 1.58
CA ARG A 140 6.90 16.12 0.24
C ARG A 140 5.95 16.18 -0.96
N LEU A 141 4.63 16.03 -0.79
CA LEU A 141 3.69 16.28 -1.88
C LEU A 141 3.40 17.78 -2.01
N GLU A 142 3.65 18.34 -3.19
CA GLU A 142 3.23 19.69 -3.52
C GLU A 142 1.71 19.72 -3.75
N VAL A 143 0.99 20.41 -2.87
CA VAL A 143 -0.47 20.51 -2.91
C VAL A 143 -0.87 21.99 -2.89
N PRO A 144 -1.89 22.41 -3.67
CA PRO A 144 -2.41 23.77 -3.58
C PRO A 144 -2.92 24.08 -2.17
N GLU A 145 -2.68 25.30 -1.69
CA GLU A 145 -3.06 25.70 -0.33
C GLU A 145 -4.54 25.42 -0.03
N GLY A 146 -4.79 24.83 1.14
CA GLY A 146 -6.14 24.52 1.61
C GLY A 146 -6.83 23.34 0.93
N LYS A 147 -6.15 22.57 0.06
CA LYS A 147 -6.72 21.37 -0.56
C LYS A 147 -6.31 20.08 0.15
N VAL A 148 -7.16 19.07 0.01
CA VAL A 148 -6.94 17.68 0.46
C VAL A 148 -6.92 16.74 -0.74
N CYS A 149 -6.39 15.54 -0.55
CA CYS A 149 -6.35 14.51 -1.58
C CYS A 149 -7.59 13.62 -1.48
N ARG A 150 -8.53 13.69 -2.42
CA ARG A 150 -9.60 12.70 -2.53
C ARG A 150 -9.06 11.48 -3.26
N LEU A 151 -9.11 10.31 -2.61
CA LEU A 151 -8.61 9.06 -3.19
C LEU A 151 -9.59 8.55 -4.26
N ASN A 152 -9.04 8.28 -5.45
CA ASN A 152 -9.74 7.60 -6.54
C ASN A 152 -9.45 6.09 -6.55
N LYS A 153 -8.35 5.68 -5.92
CA LYS A 153 -7.87 4.29 -5.83
C LYS A 153 -7.47 3.95 -4.42
N ALA A 154 -7.59 2.67 -4.06
CA ALA A 154 -7.19 2.20 -2.74
C ALA A 154 -5.69 2.40 -2.51
N LEU A 155 -5.34 2.82 -1.30
CA LEU A 155 -3.98 3.01 -0.83
C LEU A 155 -3.69 2.01 0.30
N TYR A 156 -2.42 1.68 0.50
CA TYR A 156 -2.01 0.78 1.59
C TYR A 156 -2.54 1.26 2.94
N GLY A 157 -3.00 0.33 3.78
CA GLY A 157 -3.44 0.62 5.15
C GLY A 157 -4.86 1.14 5.27
N LEU A 158 -5.60 1.31 4.16
CA LEU A 158 -7.06 1.46 4.20
C LEU A 158 -7.73 0.15 4.63
N ARG A 159 -8.89 0.25 5.28
CA ARG A 159 -9.68 -0.94 5.65
C ARG A 159 -10.27 -1.66 4.45
N GLN A 160 -10.60 -0.91 3.40
CA GLN A 160 -11.16 -1.40 2.13
C GLN A 160 -10.09 -1.92 1.16
N SER A 161 -8.84 -2.07 1.62
CA SER A 161 -7.72 -2.57 0.82
C SER A 161 -7.68 -4.11 0.94
N PRO A 162 -7.72 -4.89 -0.16
CA PRO A 162 -7.90 -6.36 -0.15
C PRO A 162 -6.90 -7.21 0.66
#